data_AF-A0A1E7GHV0-F1
#
_entry.id   AF-A0A1E7GHV0-F1
#
_cell.length_a   1.000
_cell.length_b   1.000
_cell.length_c   1.000
_cell.angle_alpha   90.00
_cell.angle_beta   90.00
_cell.angle_gamma   90.00
#
_symmetry.space_group_name_H-M   'P 1'
#
loop_
_entity.id
_entity.type
_entity.pdbx_description
1 polymer ?
#
loop_
_entity_poly.entity_id
_entity_poly.type
_entity_poly.pdbx_seq_one_letter_code
_entity_poly.pdbx_strand_id
1 'polypeptide(L)'
;MSNPTIVSPAWLPDLMETHEIALWGAADLSGFSTPKDETGKRFLCAISFAIPINPQIMVSIQNGPNQVYAAEYIKVNNRINELSEALAAEIKNCGFRSK
;
A
#
# COMPACT_ATOMS: atom_id res chain seq x y z
N MET A 1 6.83 31.61 0.87
CA MET A 1 7.40 30.41 0.23
C MET A 1 6.23 29.54 -0.18
N SER A 2 5.99 29.42 -1.48
CA SER A 2 4.85 28.66 -2.01
C SER A 2 5.12 27.17 -1.83
N ASN A 3 4.22 26.44 -1.19
CA ASN A 3 4.28 24.97 -1.18
C ASN A 3 4.21 24.50 -2.64
N PRO A 4 5.17 23.70 -3.12
CA PRO A 4 5.03 23.08 -4.44
C PRO A 4 3.77 22.23 -4.41
N THR A 5 2.82 22.53 -5.29
CA THR A 5 1.64 21.70 -5.51
C THR A 5 2.14 20.40 -6.12
N ILE A 6 2.26 19.35 -5.30
CA ILE A 6 2.57 18.01 -5.79
C ILE A 6 1.33 17.55 -6.57
N VAL A 7 1.41 17.59 -7.89
CA VAL A 7 0.39 17.04 -8.76
C VAL A 7 0.50 15.53 -8.64
N SER A 8 -0.49 14.89 -8.02
CA SER A 8 -0.59 13.43 -8.04
C SER A 8 -0.77 12.99 -9.49
N PRO A 9 0.01 12.01 -9.97
CA PRO A 9 -0.20 11.49 -11.31
C PRO A 9 -1.62 10.92 -11.43
N ALA A 10 -2.30 11.23 -12.54
CA ALA A 10 -3.68 10.80 -12.78
C ALA A 10 -3.85 9.27 -12.83
N TRP A 11 -2.80 8.53 -13.19
CA TRP A 11 -2.85 7.06 -13.28
C TRP A 11 -2.96 6.35 -11.92
N LEU A 12 -2.53 6.99 -10.82
CA LEU A 12 -2.49 6.33 -9.51
C LEU A 12 -3.88 6.14 -8.89
N PRO A 13 -4.78 7.16 -8.88
CA PRO A 13 -6.17 6.97 -8.48
C PRO A 13 -6.89 5.88 -9.30
N ASP A 14 -6.75 5.87 -10.63
CA ASP A 14 -7.39 4.89 -11.51
C ASP A 14 -6.92 3.46 -11.21
N LEU A 15 -5.62 3.29 -10.92
CA LEU A 15 -5.04 2.02 -10.51
C LEU A 15 -5.60 1.55 -9.16
N MET A 16 -5.72 2.45 -8.19
CA MET A 16 -6.28 2.13 -6.87
C MET A 16 -7.75 1.70 -6.98
N GLU A 17 -8.53 2.39 -7.82
CA GLU A 17 -9.93 2.04 -8.10
C GLU A 17 -10.05 0.67 -8.80
N THR A 18 -9.21 0.42 -9.82
CA THR A 18 -9.16 -0.87 -10.53
C THR A 18 -8.87 -2.05 -9.61
N HIS A 19 -8.08 -1.82 -8.56
CA HIS A 19 -7.74 -2.83 -7.56
C HIS A 19 -8.68 -2.87 -6.34
N GLU A 20 -9.77 -2.08 -6.37
CA GLU A 20 -10.77 -1.96 -5.30
C GLU A 20 -10.18 -1.47 -3.96
N ILE A 21 -9.15 -0.62 -4.02
CA ILE A 21 -8.47 -0.06 -2.85
C ILE A 21 -9.18 1.24 -2.44
N ALA A 22 -10.11 1.14 -1.50
CA ALA A 22 -10.93 2.27 -1.06
C ALA A 22 -10.19 3.29 -0.17
N LEU A 23 -9.13 2.87 0.53
CA LEU A 23 -8.36 3.73 1.43
C LEU A 23 -6.87 3.60 1.13
N TRP A 24 -6.26 4.71 0.70
CA TRP A 24 -4.84 4.81 0.42
C TRP A 24 -4.34 6.24 0.59
N GLY A 25 -3.02 6.40 0.62
CA GLY A 25 -2.37 7.69 0.67
C GLY A 25 -0.90 7.62 0.25
N ALA A 26 -0.34 8.78 -0.06
CA ALA A 26 1.07 8.95 -0.37
C ALA A 26 1.76 9.74 0.75
N ALA A 27 3.01 9.40 1.04
CA ALA A 27 3.84 10.08 2.02
C ALA A 27 5.16 10.53 1.38
N ASP A 28 5.58 11.75 1.70
CA ASP A 28 6.95 12.20 1.48
C ASP A 28 7.86 11.59 2.55
N LEU A 29 8.88 10.87 2.11
CA LEU A 29 9.91 10.26 2.96
C LEU A 29 11.23 11.03 2.93
N SER A 30 11.24 12.24 2.35
CA SER A 30 12.40 13.12 2.41
C SER A 30 12.78 13.39 3.87
N GLY A 31 14.08 13.25 4.18
CA GLY A 31 14.59 13.35 5.56
C GLY A 31 14.50 12.07 6.39
N PHE A 32 13.83 11.02 5.93
CA PHE A 32 13.82 9.72 6.61
C PHE A 32 14.89 8.77 6.06
N SER A 33 15.32 7.82 6.90
CA SER A 33 16.17 6.72 6.47
C SER A 33 15.32 5.63 5.85
N THR A 34 15.35 5.51 4.52
CA THR A 34 14.65 4.45 3.79
C THR A 34 15.64 3.38 3.32
N PRO A 35 15.16 2.16 3.01
CA PRO A 35 15.94 1.20 2.24
C PRO A 35 16.49 1.83 0.95
N LYS A 36 17.62 1.29 0.50
CA LYS A 36 18.24 1.61 -0.79
C LYS A 36 17.83 0.57 -1.82
N ASP A 37 17.69 1.00 -3.07
CA ASP A 37 17.58 0.10 -4.22
C ASP A 37 18.94 -0.52 -4.59
N GLU A 38 18.96 -1.33 -5.64
CA GLU A 38 20.16 -1.96 -6.20
C GLU A 38 21.22 -0.96 -6.70
N THR A 39 20.83 0.29 -6.96
CA THR A 39 21.75 1.37 -7.34
C THR A 39 22.26 2.17 -6.13
N GLY A 40 21.87 1.78 -4.92
CA GLY A 40 22.23 2.46 -3.68
C GLY A 40 21.42 3.73 -3.39
N LYS A 41 20.38 4.03 -4.19
CA LYS A 41 19.56 5.23 -4.06
C LYS A 41 18.34 4.95 -3.16
N ARG A 42 17.94 5.95 -2.39
CA ARG A 42 16.78 5.88 -1.49
C ARG A 42 15.46 6.07 -2.24
N PHE A 43 14.37 5.67 -1.57
CA PHE A 43 12.99 5.95 -1.98
C PHE A 43 12.53 7.22 -1.25
N LEU A 44 12.07 8.22 -2.01
CA LEU A 44 11.68 9.50 -1.45
C LEU A 44 10.18 9.60 -1.17
N CYS A 45 9.40 8.64 -1.65
CA CYS A 45 7.96 8.59 -1.43
C CYS A 45 7.57 7.16 -1.04
N ALA A 46 6.46 7.03 -0.32
CA ALA A 46 5.77 5.77 -0.11
C ALA A 46 4.29 5.90 -0.45
N ILE A 47 3.72 4.80 -0.93
CA ILE A 47 2.28 4.60 -1.03
C ILE A 47 1.88 3.60 0.06
N SER A 48 0.82 3.91 0.78
CA SER A 48 0.23 3.03 1.78
C SER A 48 -1.26 2.87 1.50
N PHE A 49 -1.79 1.67 1.74
CA PHE A 49 -3.19 1.36 1.54
C PHE A 49 -3.69 0.40 2.61
N ALA A 50 -5.02 0.28 2.72
CA ALA A 50 -5.68 -0.61 3.66
C ALA A 50 -6.66 -1.53 2.94
N ILE A 51 -6.71 -2.78 3.40
CA ILE A 51 -7.73 -3.77 3.01
C ILE A 51 -8.59 -4.06 4.25
N PRO A 52 -9.92 -3.89 4.18
CA PRO A 52 -10.78 -4.11 5.33
C PRO A 52 -10.87 -5.60 5.66
N ILE A 53 -10.71 -5.93 6.94
CA ILE A 53 -11.09 -7.25 7.47
C ILE A 53 -12.62 -7.28 7.62
N ASN A 54 -13.25 -8.42 7.32
CA ASN A 54 -14.69 -8.59 7.51
C ASN A 54 -15.12 -8.23 8.95
N PRO A 55 -16.01 -7.22 9.15
CA PRO A 55 -16.43 -6.79 10.48
C PRO A 55 -17.08 -7.89 11.32
N GLN A 56 -17.78 -8.84 10.70
CA GLN A 56 -18.41 -9.97 11.42
C GLN A 56 -17.36 -10.91 12.02
N ILE A 57 -16.22 -11.09 11.32
CA ILE A 57 -15.09 -11.86 11.84
C ILE A 57 -14.42 -11.11 12.99
N MET A 58 -14.26 -9.79 12.88
CA MET A 58 -13.72 -8.98 13.97
C MET A 58 -14.56 -9.03 15.25
N VAL A 59 -15.89 -8.99 15.14
CA VAL A 59 -16.81 -9.11 16.28
C VAL A 59 -16.73 -10.48 16.97
N SER A 60 -16.32 -11.53 16.25
CA SER A 60 -16.17 -12.88 16.81
C SER A 60 -14.95 -13.04 17.73
N ILE A 61 -14.06 -12.04 17.78
CA ILE A 61 -12.84 -12.04 18.61
C ILE A 61 -13.21 -11.60 20.02
N GLN A 62 -13.59 -12.55 20.89
CA GLN A 62 -13.98 -12.24 22.27
C GLN A 62 -12.85 -12.48 23.29
N ASN A 63 -12.08 -13.56 23.12
CA ASN A 63 -11.01 -13.97 24.03
C ASN A 63 -9.65 -14.07 23.31
N GLY A 64 -9.44 -13.17 22.34
CA GLY A 64 -8.27 -13.18 21.45
C GLY A 64 -8.52 -13.83 20.09
N PRO A 65 -7.50 -13.83 19.22
CA PRO A 65 -7.58 -14.36 17.85
C PRO A 65 -8.14 -15.78 17.81
N ASN A 66 -9.24 -15.98 17.08
CA ASN A 66 -9.81 -17.30 16.83
C ASN A 66 -9.38 -17.83 15.45
N GLN A 67 -9.72 -19.08 15.14
CA GLN A 67 -9.33 -19.71 13.87
C GLN A 67 -9.93 -19.01 12.63
N VAL A 68 -11.17 -18.51 12.74
CA VAL A 68 -11.83 -17.78 11.65
C VAL A 68 -11.10 -16.48 11.35
N TYR A 69 -10.73 -15.73 12.38
CA TYR A 69 -9.89 -14.54 12.26
C TYR A 69 -8.51 -14.87 11.70
N ALA A 70 -7.85 -15.94 12.17
CA ALA A 70 -6.54 -16.32 11.65
C ALA A 70 -6.58 -16.64 10.15
N ALA A 71 -7.63 -17.34 9.68
CA ALA A 71 -7.82 -17.62 8.27
C ALA A 71 -8.07 -16.34 7.45
N GLU A 72 -8.91 -15.44 7.94
CA GLU A 72 -9.17 -14.16 7.28
C GLU A 72 -7.92 -13.28 7.24
N TYR A 73 -7.15 -13.25 8.32
CA TYR A 73 -5.89 -12.51 8.41
C TYR A 73 -4.87 -13.00 7.35
N ILE A 74 -4.74 -14.31 7.17
CA ILE A 74 -3.88 -14.88 6.12
C ILE A 74 -4.38 -14.45 4.73
N LYS A 75 -5.68 -14.57 4.48
CA LYS A 75 -6.29 -14.19 3.20
C LYS A 75 -6.05 -12.70 2.89
N VAL A 76 -6.28 -11.82 3.85
CA VAL A 76 -6.09 -10.38 3.70
C VAL A 76 -4.61 -10.04 3.48
N ASN A 77 -3.69 -10.67 4.20
CA ASN A 77 -2.25 -10.45 3.99
C ASN A 77 -1.77 -10.94 2.63
N ASN A 78 -2.27 -12.07 2.15
CA ASN A 78 -1.96 -12.53 0.79
C ASN A 78 -2.44 -11.50 -0.24
N ARG A 79 -3.65 -10.98 -0.07
CA ARG A 79 -4.18 -9.91 -0.94
C ARG A 79 -3.35 -8.63 -0.87
N ILE A 80 -2.88 -8.23 0.32
CA ILE A 80 -1.97 -7.08 0.46
C ILE A 80 -0.68 -7.31 -0.33
N ASN A 81 -0.06 -8.49 -0.20
CA ASN A 81 1.17 -8.80 -0.92
C ASN A 81 0.97 -8.78 -2.45
N GLU A 82 -0.09 -9.42 -2.95
CA GLU A 82 -0.43 -9.42 -4.38
C GLU A 82 -0.62 -8.00 -4.92
N LEU A 83 -1.35 -7.16 -4.19
CA LEU A 83 -1.60 -5.77 -4.59
C LEU A 83 -0.33 -4.92 -4.49
N SER A 84 0.51 -5.13 -3.48
CA SER A 84 1.80 -4.45 -3.36
C SER A 84 2.71 -4.78 -4.54
N GLU A 85 2.77 -6.05 -4.96
CA GLU A 85 3.55 -6.46 -6.13
C GLU A 85 3.01 -5.87 -7.43
N ALA A 86 1.70 -5.90 -7.63
CA ALA A 86 1.05 -5.31 -8.80
C ALA A 86 1.29 -3.79 -8.89
N LEU A 87 1.11 -3.07 -7.78
CA LEU A 87 1.35 -1.63 -7.70
C LEU A 87 2.82 -1.30 -7.97
N ALA A 88 3.76 -2.06 -7.38
CA ALA A 88 5.18 -1.86 -7.61
C ALA A 88 5.57 -2.11 -9.07
N ALA A 89 4.96 -3.09 -9.73
CA ALA A 89 5.15 -3.34 -11.16
C ALA A 89 4.62 -2.18 -12.01
N GLU A 90 3.44 -1.65 -11.70
CA GLU A 90 2.86 -0.54 -12.48
C GLU A 90 3.64 0.77 -12.30
N ILE A 91 4.11 1.05 -11.08
CA ILE A 91 5.02 2.18 -10.83
C ILE A 91 6.30 2.06 -11.68
N LYS A 92 6.83 0.83 -11.83
CA LYS A 92 7.99 0.56 -12.70
C LYS A 92 7.65 0.73 -14.19
N ASN A 93 6.48 0.28 -14.63
CA ASN A 93 6.00 0.45 -16.01
C ASN A 93 5.87 1.95 -16.37
N CYS A 94 5.48 2.77 -15.40
CA CYS A 94 5.45 4.24 -15.53
C CYS A 94 6.84 4.90 -15.55
N GLY A 95 7.93 4.14 -15.46
CA GLY A 95 9.31 4.65 -15.51
C GLY A 95 9.89 5.08 -14.16
N PHE A 96 9.22 4.78 -13.05
CA PHE A 96 9.70 5.10 -11.70
C PHE A 96 10.36 3.90 -11.02
N ARG A 97 11.11 4.15 -9.96
CA ARG A 97 11.70 3.09 -9.12
C ARG A 97 10.72 2.74 -8.02
N SER A 98 10.40 1.46 -7.87
CA SER A 98 9.60 0.93 -6.75
C SER A 98 10.22 -0.34 -6.20
N LYS A 99 9.92 -0.63 -4.94
CA LYS A 99 10.10 -1.94 -4.33
C LYS A 99 8.74 -2.61 -4.17
#